data_AF-A0A0C3AW50-F1
#
_entry.id   AF-A0A0C3AW50-F1
#
_cell.length_a   1.000
_cell.length_b   1.000
_cell.length_c   1.000
_cell.angle_alpha   90.00
_cell.angle_beta   90.00
_cell.angle_gamma   90.00
#
_symmetry.space_group_name_H-M   'P 1'
#
loop_
_entity.id
_entity.type
_entity.pdbx_description
1 polymer ?
#
loop_
_entity_poly.entity_id
_entity_poly.type
_entity_poly.pdbx_seq_one_letter_code
_entity_poly.pdbx_strand_id
1 'polypeptide(L)'
;MSGSRAEYIASREAANPIHEVIKEALALFGGDATVSSLLSLGTGNTGVLPLSPTDTTPYDYERKAQETELSIGQLGVYSRFSVEHGLQDVHAGNFDDMEWITAQTGAYLEDYENSEKLDLYIQNCVSQTGSITLAQLGMVFDEYVQLFSQLYTDEVTAVDQWFARHPRQTISLINDIPYYAQQTNAISSLYPESVPLLDPSSVLPYEIWIRCVSFVIQDVPTGPLELLTVSKSWYTLFINSPLLWTDVFFENSEDELARVWTFLHLSRDSPLHIHIRTMIPSNESLGLLYPHRPRIRVISIMPGYHIKIPTSPTYWGQWRRSTSYILMTFFDELMPSDVENTYAGSLRGPQGEYYVSFIQLTLRHPVKRVYARRQPRSRTNERTEKNRLLLGWEQHIHSAIQDVLPTGFSMSLSVEERPSPRSQSWKCSYVLRRHVGLDTDTTMVEGAWSTSESNAIKLAAREAMGVLQRWNYVHQCSSLDGVSHCQFF
;
A
#
# COMPACT_ATOMS: atom_id res chain seq x y z
N MET A 1 -22.59 -14.32 35.75
CA MET A 1 -22.16 -14.79 34.41
C MET A 1 -22.64 -13.76 33.40
N SER A 2 -21.78 -12.85 32.94
CA SER A 2 -22.15 -11.90 31.86
C SER A 2 -21.84 -12.56 30.53
N GLY A 3 -22.88 -12.89 29.75
CA GLY A 3 -22.70 -13.40 28.39
C GLY A 3 -22.02 -12.32 27.54
N SER A 4 -20.87 -12.64 26.97
CA SER A 4 -20.25 -11.84 25.92
C SER A 4 -21.18 -11.87 24.71
N ARG A 5 -21.69 -10.69 24.33
CA ARG A 5 -22.45 -10.51 23.09
C ARG A 5 -21.44 -10.58 21.94
N ALA A 6 -21.53 -11.61 21.13
CA ALA A 6 -20.77 -11.69 19.89
C ALA A 6 -21.34 -10.67 18.90
N GLU A 7 -20.47 -9.80 18.38
CA GLU A 7 -20.78 -8.93 17.25
C GLU A 7 -20.32 -9.65 15.99
N TYR A 8 -21.27 -9.94 15.09
CA TYR A 8 -20.99 -10.54 13.80
C TYR A 8 -21.05 -9.43 12.75
N ILE A 9 -19.94 -9.24 12.04
CA ILE A 9 -19.88 -8.42 10.83
C ILE A 9 -19.73 -9.42 9.69
N ALA A 10 -20.67 -9.45 8.75
CA ALA A 10 -20.50 -10.23 7.53
C ALA A 10 -19.24 -9.73 6.82
N SER A 11 -18.30 -10.62 6.52
CA SER A 11 -17.08 -10.22 5.82
C SER A 11 -17.47 -9.63 4.46
N ARG A 12 -16.78 -8.56 4.05
CA ARG A 12 -17.00 -7.97 2.73
C ARG A 12 -16.72 -8.98 1.60
N GLU A 13 -15.95 -10.02 1.89
CA GLU A 13 -15.57 -11.09 0.97
C GLU A 13 -16.72 -12.08 0.66
N ALA A 14 -17.80 -12.09 1.45
CA ALA A 14 -18.91 -13.04 1.34
C ALA A 14 -20.14 -12.50 0.58
N ALA A 15 -19.97 -11.54 -0.35
CA ALA A 15 -21.12 -10.94 -1.05
C ALA A 15 -21.85 -11.92 -2.00
N ASN A 16 -21.21 -13.03 -2.40
CA ASN A 16 -21.85 -14.17 -3.06
C ASN A 16 -21.39 -15.48 -2.40
N PRO A 17 -22.16 -16.02 -1.42
CA PRO A 17 -21.71 -17.12 -0.56
C PRO A 17 -21.87 -18.51 -1.20
N ILE A 18 -22.01 -18.58 -2.52
CA ILE A 18 -22.43 -19.82 -3.21
C ILE A 18 -21.44 -20.97 -3.00
N HIS A 19 -20.15 -20.66 -2.90
CA HIS A 19 -19.10 -21.66 -2.66
C HIS A 19 -19.16 -22.20 -1.23
N GLU A 20 -19.34 -21.30 -0.28
CA GLU A 20 -19.44 -21.60 1.15
C GLU A 20 -20.67 -22.46 1.42
N VAL A 21 -21.80 -22.12 0.79
CA VAL A 21 -23.05 -22.89 0.87
C VAL A 21 -22.86 -24.32 0.34
N ILE A 22 -22.18 -24.49 -0.79
CA ILE A 22 -21.94 -25.83 -1.37
C ILE A 22 -20.98 -26.64 -0.50
N LYS A 23 -19.91 -26.00 -0.01
CA LYS A 23 -18.95 -26.63 0.90
C LYS A 23 -19.62 -27.08 2.20
N GLU A 24 -20.46 -26.22 2.77
CA GLU A 24 -21.23 -26.54 3.98
C GLU A 24 -22.24 -27.65 3.72
N ALA A 25 -22.96 -27.60 2.59
CA ALA A 25 -23.87 -28.68 2.19
C ALA A 25 -23.14 -30.02 2.01
N LEU A 26 -21.97 -30.02 1.38
CA LEU A 26 -21.14 -31.21 1.22
C LEU A 26 -20.73 -31.81 2.57
N ALA A 27 -20.38 -30.94 3.54
CA ALA A 27 -20.02 -31.36 4.89
C ALA A 27 -21.22 -31.91 5.69
N LEU A 28 -22.41 -31.32 5.52
CA LEU A 28 -23.62 -31.69 6.28
C LEU A 28 -24.33 -32.93 5.70
N PHE A 29 -24.43 -33.03 4.37
CA PHE A 29 -25.24 -34.04 3.69
C PHE A 29 -24.41 -35.15 3.02
N GLY A 30 -23.10 -34.98 2.94
CA GLY A 30 -22.19 -35.93 2.30
C GLY A 30 -22.18 -35.83 0.77
N GLY A 31 -21.15 -36.42 0.16
CA GLY A 31 -20.91 -36.31 -1.29
C GLY A 31 -21.97 -36.96 -2.17
N ASP A 32 -22.64 -38.01 -1.68
CA ASP A 32 -23.62 -38.78 -2.45
C ASP A 32 -25.02 -38.13 -2.48
N ALA A 33 -25.26 -37.10 -1.66
CA ALA A 33 -26.53 -36.39 -1.67
C ALA A 33 -26.70 -35.64 -3.00
N THR A 34 -27.89 -35.71 -3.58
CA THR A 34 -28.18 -35.06 -4.87
C THR A 34 -28.73 -33.65 -4.68
N VAL A 35 -28.37 -32.76 -5.60
CA VAL A 35 -28.88 -31.39 -5.65
C VAL A 35 -29.88 -31.30 -6.80
N SER A 36 -31.13 -30.95 -6.49
CA SER A 36 -32.16 -30.71 -7.51
C SER A 36 -32.06 -29.31 -8.10
N SER A 37 -31.75 -28.31 -7.29
CA SER A 37 -31.65 -26.92 -7.72
C SER A 37 -30.85 -26.07 -6.74
N LEU A 38 -30.21 -25.02 -7.24
CA LEU A 38 -29.39 -24.06 -6.53
C LEU A 38 -29.75 -22.64 -7.00
N LEU A 39 -30.30 -21.84 -6.09
CA LEU A 39 -30.76 -20.48 -6.37
C LEU A 39 -29.77 -19.46 -5.78
N SER A 40 -29.28 -18.55 -6.62
CA SER A 40 -28.48 -17.41 -6.19
C SER A 40 -29.17 -16.11 -6.56
N LEU A 41 -29.31 -15.19 -5.59
CA LEU A 41 -29.98 -13.90 -5.78
C LEU A 41 -28.98 -12.76 -5.63
N GLY A 42 -28.95 -11.86 -6.60
CA GLY A 42 -28.07 -10.71 -6.68
C GLY A 42 -28.80 -9.39 -6.45
N THR A 43 -28.07 -8.40 -5.94
CA THR A 43 -28.55 -7.02 -5.81
C THR A 43 -28.26 -6.17 -7.05
N GLY A 44 -27.76 -6.82 -8.11
CA GLY A 44 -27.48 -6.24 -9.41
C GLY A 44 -26.10 -5.63 -9.56
N ASN A 45 -25.78 -5.22 -10.79
CA ASN A 45 -24.49 -4.66 -11.13
C ASN A 45 -24.49 -3.14 -10.88
N THR A 46 -23.44 -2.57 -10.29
CA THR A 46 -23.36 -1.11 -10.03
C THR A 46 -23.22 -0.28 -11.30
N GLY A 47 -23.13 -0.93 -12.47
CA GLY A 47 -22.88 -0.33 -13.76
C GLY A 47 -21.43 0.15 -13.90
N VAL A 48 -21.05 0.52 -15.12
CA VAL A 48 -19.78 1.22 -15.35
C VAL A 48 -19.94 2.66 -14.84
N LEU A 49 -19.87 2.85 -13.53
CA LEU A 49 -19.62 4.18 -13.00
C LEU A 49 -18.27 4.63 -13.56
N PRO A 50 -18.15 5.85 -14.13
CA PRO A 50 -16.85 6.39 -14.51
C PRO A 50 -16.03 6.56 -13.22
N LEU A 51 -15.27 5.52 -12.87
CA LEU A 51 -14.41 5.53 -11.70
C LEU A 51 -13.40 6.66 -11.89
N SER A 52 -13.32 7.53 -10.88
CA SER A 52 -12.14 8.38 -10.73
C SER A 52 -10.92 7.45 -10.72
N PRO A 53 -9.83 7.74 -11.45
CA PRO A 53 -8.65 6.87 -11.57
C PRO A 53 -7.88 6.65 -10.25
N THR A 54 -8.47 7.03 -9.11
CA THR A 54 -7.91 6.94 -7.76
C THR A 54 -8.60 5.91 -6.87
N ASP A 55 -9.75 5.36 -7.27
CA ASP A 55 -10.44 4.36 -6.44
C ASP A 55 -9.96 2.95 -6.78
N THR A 56 -9.28 2.34 -5.81
CA THR A 56 -8.81 0.95 -5.84
C THR A 56 -9.96 0.00 -6.17
N THR A 57 -9.75 -0.80 -7.22
CA THR A 57 -10.58 -1.87 -7.79
C THR A 57 -11.88 -2.17 -7.05
N PRO A 58 -13.06 -1.76 -7.59
CA PRO A 58 -14.33 -2.26 -7.09
C PRO A 58 -14.34 -3.79 -7.23
N TYR A 59 -14.57 -4.49 -6.13
CA TYR A 59 -14.72 -5.95 -6.13
C TYR A 59 -15.92 -6.33 -7.00
N ASP A 60 -15.67 -7.06 -8.09
CA ASP A 60 -16.67 -7.44 -9.09
C ASP A 60 -17.36 -8.74 -8.69
N TYR A 61 -18.16 -8.69 -7.61
CA TYR A 61 -18.90 -9.86 -7.10
C TYR A 61 -19.86 -10.43 -8.14
N GLU A 62 -20.38 -9.56 -9.02
CA GLU A 62 -21.28 -9.96 -10.09
C GLU A 62 -20.53 -10.73 -11.17
N ARG A 63 -19.31 -10.33 -11.54
CA ARG A 63 -18.45 -11.13 -12.42
C ARG A 63 -18.19 -12.52 -11.85
N LYS A 64 -17.88 -12.65 -10.56
CA LYS A 64 -17.70 -13.97 -9.93
C LYS A 64 -18.99 -14.82 -9.97
N ALA A 65 -20.14 -14.19 -9.79
CA ALA A 65 -21.44 -14.85 -9.91
C ALA A 65 -21.72 -15.32 -11.35
N GLN A 66 -21.35 -14.51 -12.35
CA GLN A 66 -21.46 -14.84 -13.78
C GLN A 66 -20.50 -15.96 -14.18
N GLU A 67 -19.26 -15.95 -13.67
CA GLU A 67 -18.31 -17.05 -13.88
C GLU A 67 -18.86 -18.37 -13.31
N THR A 68 -19.43 -18.31 -12.10
CA THR A 68 -20.11 -19.47 -11.49
C THR A 68 -21.28 -19.93 -12.37
N GLU A 69 -22.06 -18.99 -12.90
CA GLU A 69 -23.16 -19.31 -13.80
C GLU A 69 -22.67 -19.99 -15.09
N LEU A 70 -21.57 -19.53 -15.67
CA LEU A 70 -20.98 -20.16 -16.84
C LEU A 70 -20.45 -21.57 -16.54
N SER A 71 -19.91 -21.79 -15.34
CA SER A 71 -19.32 -23.07 -14.96
C SER A 71 -20.37 -24.13 -14.61
N ILE A 72 -21.38 -23.78 -13.80
CA ILE A 72 -22.37 -24.75 -13.30
C ILE A 72 -23.77 -24.58 -13.87
N GLY A 73 -24.07 -23.47 -14.55
CA GLY A 73 -25.36 -23.27 -15.22
C GLY A 73 -25.62 -24.30 -16.32
N GLN A 74 -24.57 -24.81 -16.96
CA GLN A 74 -24.66 -25.88 -17.96
C GLN A 74 -25.19 -27.21 -17.41
N LEU A 75 -25.06 -27.41 -16.10
CA LEU A 75 -25.58 -28.60 -15.40
C LEU A 75 -27.10 -28.50 -15.18
N GLY A 76 -27.70 -27.35 -15.50
CA GLY A 76 -29.13 -27.10 -15.36
C GLY A 76 -29.62 -26.97 -13.93
N VAL A 77 -28.74 -27.10 -12.93
CA VAL A 77 -29.12 -27.03 -11.50
C VAL A 77 -28.92 -25.66 -10.88
N TYR A 78 -28.26 -24.71 -11.56
CA TYR A 78 -27.95 -23.40 -11.00
C TYR A 78 -28.69 -22.28 -11.73
N SER A 79 -29.42 -21.48 -10.97
CA SER A 79 -30.15 -20.31 -11.45
C SER A 79 -29.70 -19.08 -10.66
N ARG A 80 -29.04 -18.14 -11.35
CA ARG A 80 -28.71 -16.81 -10.81
C ARG A 80 -29.74 -15.79 -11.26
N PHE A 81 -30.36 -15.08 -10.33
CA PHE A 81 -31.22 -13.93 -10.65
C PHE A 81 -30.55 -12.67 -10.13
N SER A 82 -30.31 -11.71 -11.02
CA SER A 82 -29.61 -10.47 -10.71
C SER A 82 -30.03 -9.42 -11.72
N VAL A 83 -30.34 -8.22 -11.26
CA VAL A 83 -30.76 -7.11 -12.13
C VAL A 83 -29.53 -6.49 -12.80
N GLU A 84 -29.61 -6.19 -14.10
CA GLU A 84 -28.46 -5.62 -14.84
C GLU A 84 -27.97 -4.29 -14.26
N HIS A 85 -28.91 -3.46 -13.83
CA HIS A 85 -28.67 -2.18 -13.19
C HIS A 85 -29.16 -2.32 -11.75
N GLY A 86 -28.22 -2.52 -10.82
CA GLY A 86 -28.51 -2.55 -9.40
C GLY A 86 -29.06 -1.21 -8.90
N LEU A 87 -29.21 -1.07 -7.58
CA LEU A 87 -29.57 0.19 -6.94
C LEU A 87 -28.48 1.25 -7.17
N GLN A 88 -28.52 1.90 -8.33
CA GLN A 88 -27.59 2.98 -8.67
C GLN A 88 -27.88 4.19 -7.78
N ASP A 89 -26.81 4.91 -7.42
CA ASP A 89 -26.77 5.99 -6.43
C ASP A 89 -27.72 7.17 -6.71
N VAL A 90 -28.29 7.24 -7.92
CA VAL A 90 -29.24 8.27 -8.37
C VAL A 90 -30.50 8.32 -7.50
N HIS A 91 -30.78 7.26 -6.74
CA HIS A 91 -31.94 7.16 -5.85
C HIS A 91 -31.60 6.75 -4.41
N ALA A 92 -30.42 7.11 -3.90
CA ALA A 92 -29.99 6.76 -2.53
C ALA A 92 -30.95 7.19 -1.38
N GLY A 93 -31.97 8.01 -1.68
CA GLY A 93 -33.05 8.38 -0.75
C GLY A 93 -34.36 7.58 -0.86
N ASN A 94 -34.50 6.66 -1.83
CA ASN A 94 -35.73 5.91 -2.11
C ASN A 94 -35.66 4.44 -1.68
N PHE A 95 -34.67 4.02 -0.89
CA PHE A 95 -34.63 2.65 -0.35
C PHE A 95 -35.84 2.28 0.51
N ASP A 96 -36.59 3.27 0.99
CA ASP A 96 -37.84 3.09 1.74
C ASP A 96 -39.06 2.87 0.83
N ASP A 97 -38.92 3.02 -0.48
CA ASP A 97 -40.00 2.84 -1.46
C ASP A 97 -40.12 1.38 -1.91
N MET A 98 -40.86 0.59 -1.13
CA MET A 98 -41.19 -0.80 -1.45
C MET A 98 -41.96 -0.96 -2.76
N GLU A 99 -42.71 0.06 -3.21
CA GLU A 99 -43.44 0.00 -4.49
C GLU A 99 -42.46 0.02 -5.66
N TRP A 100 -41.41 0.84 -5.57
CA TRP A 100 -40.35 0.88 -6.58
C TRP A 100 -39.60 -0.46 -6.68
N ILE A 101 -39.20 -1.06 -5.55
CA ILE A 101 -38.55 -2.38 -5.53
C ILE A 101 -39.46 -3.45 -6.16
N THR A 102 -40.75 -3.41 -5.83
CA THR A 102 -41.75 -4.33 -6.37
C THR A 102 -41.90 -4.17 -7.88
N ALA A 103 -41.97 -2.93 -8.38
CA ALA A 103 -42.09 -2.63 -9.81
C ALA A 103 -40.84 -3.08 -10.60
N GLN A 104 -39.63 -2.83 -10.07
CA GLN A 104 -38.38 -3.27 -10.71
C GLN A 104 -38.28 -4.80 -10.74
N THR A 105 -38.62 -5.47 -9.63
CA THR A 105 -38.64 -6.93 -9.56
C THR A 105 -39.68 -7.52 -10.52
N GLY A 106 -40.87 -6.92 -10.59
CA GLY A 106 -41.92 -7.31 -11.51
C GLY A 106 -41.48 -7.20 -12.97
N ALA A 107 -40.94 -6.05 -13.37
CA ALA A 107 -40.43 -5.84 -14.72
C ALA A 107 -39.27 -6.81 -15.06
N TYR A 108 -38.39 -7.10 -14.10
CA TYR A 108 -37.32 -8.07 -14.27
C TYR A 108 -37.83 -9.50 -14.49
N LEU A 109 -38.87 -9.91 -13.78
CA LEU A 109 -39.48 -11.24 -13.93
C LEU A 109 -40.41 -11.35 -15.15
N GLU A 110 -40.94 -10.24 -15.65
CA GLU A 110 -41.72 -10.18 -16.89
C GLU A 110 -40.84 -10.30 -18.14
N ASP A 111 -39.54 -10.06 -18.01
CA ASP A 111 -38.59 -10.32 -19.09
C ASP A 111 -38.61 -11.80 -19.50
N TYR A 112 -38.65 -12.04 -20.81
CA TYR A 112 -38.86 -13.39 -21.35
C TYR A 112 -37.76 -14.37 -20.91
N GLU A 113 -36.50 -13.93 -20.89
CA GLU A 113 -35.36 -14.79 -20.53
C GLU A 113 -35.40 -15.17 -19.05
N ASN A 114 -35.70 -14.19 -18.18
CA ASN A 114 -35.79 -14.43 -16.73
C ASN A 114 -37.03 -15.25 -16.35
N SER A 115 -38.14 -15.05 -17.05
CA SER A 115 -39.36 -15.85 -16.91
C SER A 115 -39.12 -17.32 -17.28
N GLU A 116 -38.50 -17.57 -18.44
CA GLU A 116 -38.14 -18.93 -18.87
C GLU A 116 -37.17 -19.61 -17.88
N LYS A 117 -36.18 -18.85 -17.39
CA LYS A 117 -35.24 -19.32 -16.37
C LYS A 117 -35.90 -19.65 -15.04
N LEU A 118 -36.92 -18.86 -14.64
CA LEU A 118 -37.72 -19.12 -13.44
C LEU A 118 -38.58 -20.37 -13.61
N ASP A 119 -39.21 -20.55 -14.77
CA ASP A 119 -39.99 -21.75 -15.08
C ASP A 119 -39.10 -23.00 -15.05
N LEU A 120 -37.88 -22.94 -15.61
CA LEU A 120 -36.90 -24.01 -15.54
C LEU A 120 -36.51 -24.33 -14.10
N TYR A 121 -36.25 -23.31 -13.28
CA TYR A 121 -35.96 -23.48 -11.85
C TYR A 121 -37.13 -24.17 -11.12
N ILE A 122 -38.37 -23.76 -11.37
CA ILE A 122 -39.57 -24.36 -10.78
C ILE A 122 -39.70 -25.83 -11.22
N GLN A 123 -39.49 -26.11 -12.50
CA GLN A 123 -39.55 -27.47 -13.04
C GLN A 123 -38.50 -28.38 -12.38
N ASN A 124 -37.28 -27.89 -12.15
CA ASN A 124 -36.24 -28.62 -11.43
C ASN A 124 -36.63 -28.90 -9.97
N CYS A 125 -37.23 -27.91 -9.29
CA CYS A 125 -37.75 -28.10 -7.93
C CYS A 125 -38.85 -29.17 -7.87
N VAL A 126 -39.76 -29.20 -8.85
CA VAL A 126 -40.90 -30.11 -8.90
C VAL A 126 -40.50 -31.53 -9.30
N SER A 127 -39.58 -31.67 -10.26
CA SER A 127 -39.18 -32.98 -10.78
C SER A 127 -38.45 -33.86 -9.75
N GLN A 128 -37.93 -33.27 -8.65
CA GLN A 128 -37.20 -33.92 -7.55
C GLN A 128 -36.07 -34.87 -8.01
N THR A 129 -35.69 -34.80 -9.28
CA THR A 129 -34.71 -35.70 -9.88
C THR A 129 -33.40 -34.94 -9.88
N GLY A 130 -32.69 -34.98 -8.75
CA GLY A 130 -31.34 -34.41 -8.67
C GLY A 130 -30.44 -35.10 -9.68
N SER A 131 -30.00 -34.36 -10.70
CA SER A 131 -29.16 -34.86 -11.79
C SER A 131 -27.68 -34.90 -11.43
N ILE A 132 -27.29 -34.22 -10.33
CA ILE A 132 -25.91 -34.09 -9.88
C ILE A 132 -25.78 -34.33 -8.38
N THR A 133 -24.70 -34.98 -7.97
CA THR A 133 -24.36 -35.16 -6.56
C THR A 133 -23.59 -33.96 -6.01
N LEU A 134 -23.64 -33.73 -4.70
CA LEU A 134 -22.83 -32.71 -4.04
C LEU A 134 -21.33 -32.94 -4.26
N ALA A 135 -20.87 -34.18 -4.39
CA ALA A 135 -19.49 -34.48 -4.76
C ALA A 135 -19.17 -34.02 -6.18
N GLN A 136 -20.06 -34.23 -7.15
CA GLN A 136 -19.85 -33.76 -8.53
C GLN A 136 -19.89 -32.23 -8.61
N LEU A 137 -20.83 -31.59 -7.91
CA LEU A 137 -20.90 -30.13 -7.81
C LEU A 137 -19.63 -29.60 -7.12
N GLY A 138 -19.26 -30.21 -5.99
CA GLY A 138 -18.03 -29.96 -5.26
C GLY A 138 -16.80 -30.13 -6.14
N MET A 139 -16.74 -31.13 -7.02
CA MET A 139 -15.63 -31.32 -7.97
C MET A 139 -15.56 -30.23 -9.04
N VAL A 140 -16.69 -29.75 -9.57
CA VAL A 140 -16.68 -28.62 -10.52
C VAL A 140 -16.18 -27.35 -9.82
N PHE A 141 -16.58 -27.17 -8.56
CA PHE A 141 -16.05 -26.09 -7.74
C PHE A 141 -14.62 -26.31 -7.30
N ASP A 142 -14.18 -27.52 -7.00
CA ASP A 142 -12.85 -27.87 -6.56
C ASP A 142 -11.87 -27.90 -7.73
N GLU A 143 -12.30 -28.11 -8.97
CA GLU A 143 -11.49 -27.97 -10.19
C GLU A 143 -11.30 -26.48 -10.54
N TYR A 144 -12.35 -25.68 -10.39
CA TYR A 144 -12.28 -24.22 -10.53
C TYR A 144 -11.49 -23.59 -9.38
N VAL A 145 -11.73 -24.05 -8.16
CA VAL A 145 -10.98 -23.71 -6.97
C VAL A 145 -9.59 -24.26 -7.10
N GLN A 146 -9.25 -25.48 -7.56
CA GLN A 146 -7.85 -25.93 -7.75
C GLN A 146 -7.09 -25.12 -8.80
N LEU A 147 -7.77 -24.67 -9.87
CA LEU A 147 -7.20 -23.69 -10.81
C LEU A 147 -6.92 -22.34 -10.11
N PHE A 148 -7.73 -21.99 -9.11
CA PHE A 148 -7.61 -20.82 -8.23
C PHE A 148 -7.03 -21.13 -6.83
N SER A 149 -6.50 -22.33 -6.57
CA SER A 149 -6.15 -22.91 -5.24
C SER A 149 -4.82 -23.67 -5.36
N GLN A 150 -4.02 -23.29 -6.37
CA GLN A 150 -2.65 -22.81 -6.11
C GLN A 150 -2.62 -21.59 -5.15
N LEU A 151 -3.78 -21.07 -4.75
CA LEU A 151 -4.07 -20.07 -3.72
C LEU A 151 -5.02 -20.63 -2.62
N TYR A 152 -4.42 -21.16 -1.54
CA TYR A 152 -4.94 -21.31 -0.14
C TYR A 152 -5.92 -22.46 0.21
N THR A 153 -5.62 -23.29 1.25
CA THR A 153 -5.94 -23.03 2.69
C THR A 153 -4.94 -23.55 3.78
N ASP A 154 -4.98 -22.84 4.93
CA ASP A 154 -4.85 -23.12 6.39
C ASP A 154 -3.60 -23.54 7.22
N GLU A 155 -3.19 -22.55 8.05
CA GLU A 155 -2.48 -22.52 9.36
C GLU A 155 -1.06 -23.07 9.52
N VAL A 156 -0.59 -23.94 8.62
CA VAL A 156 0.85 -24.18 8.40
C VAL A 156 1.33 -23.50 7.11
N THR A 157 0.36 -22.95 6.38
CA THR A 157 0.47 -22.63 4.96
C THR A 157 1.05 -21.25 4.69
N ALA A 158 1.09 -20.28 5.63
CA ALA A 158 1.58 -18.93 5.32
C ALA A 158 3.05 -18.90 4.85
N VAL A 159 3.88 -19.76 5.45
CA VAL A 159 5.29 -19.94 5.05
C VAL A 159 5.38 -20.76 3.76
N ASP A 160 4.58 -21.82 3.61
CA ASP A 160 4.57 -22.68 2.43
C ASP A 160 3.90 -22.03 1.19
N GLN A 161 2.98 -21.08 1.36
CA GLN A 161 2.30 -20.30 0.32
C GLN A 161 3.20 -19.22 -0.26
N TRP A 162 4.04 -18.61 0.58
CA TRP A 162 5.10 -17.74 0.10
C TRP A 162 6.06 -18.54 -0.83
N PHE A 163 6.42 -19.77 -0.45
CA PHE A 163 7.21 -20.67 -1.29
C PHE A 163 6.48 -21.19 -2.54
N ALA A 164 5.19 -21.51 -2.45
CA ALA A 164 4.39 -21.99 -3.57
C ALA A 164 4.14 -20.92 -4.65
N ARG A 165 4.10 -19.64 -4.26
CA ARG A 165 3.92 -18.48 -5.16
C ARG A 165 5.20 -18.05 -5.89
N HIS A 166 6.39 -18.47 -5.43
CA HIS A 166 7.68 -18.05 -6.01
C HIS A 166 8.61 -19.23 -6.36
N PRO A 167 8.19 -20.20 -7.20
CA PRO A 167 9.08 -21.27 -7.62
C PRO A 167 10.16 -20.70 -8.57
N ARG A 168 11.40 -20.64 -8.08
CA ARG A 168 12.65 -20.45 -8.86
C ARG A 168 12.90 -19.07 -9.49
N GLN A 169 12.91 -17.99 -8.71
CA GLN A 169 13.52 -16.72 -9.15
C GLN A 169 14.74 -16.25 -8.33
N THR A 170 15.17 -16.98 -7.30
CA THR A 170 16.17 -16.48 -6.33
C THR A 170 17.64 -16.61 -6.75
N ILE A 171 17.96 -17.10 -7.97
CA ILE A 171 19.38 -17.21 -8.41
C ILE A 171 19.83 -16.00 -9.27
N SER A 172 18.93 -15.11 -9.71
CA SER A 172 19.35 -13.88 -10.42
C SER A 172 19.81 -12.77 -9.48
N LEU A 173 19.13 -12.56 -8.35
CA LEU A 173 19.38 -11.42 -7.47
C LEU A 173 20.74 -11.44 -6.75
N ILE A 174 21.33 -12.63 -6.51
CA ILE A 174 22.69 -12.74 -5.97
C ILE A 174 23.74 -12.46 -7.06
N ASN A 175 23.41 -12.63 -8.34
CA ASN A 175 24.27 -12.29 -9.48
C ASN A 175 24.15 -10.83 -9.94
N ASP A 176 23.07 -10.12 -9.56
CA ASP A 176 22.80 -8.74 -9.96
C ASP A 176 23.17 -7.68 -8.90
N ILE A 177 23.78 -8.08 -7.77
CA ILE A 177 24.59 -7.14 -6.99
C ILE A 177 25.72 -6.68 -7.92
N PRO A 178 25.89 -5.38 -8.22
CA PRO A 178 26.91 -4.91 -9.16
C PRO A 178 28.29 -5.16 -8.56
N TYR A 179 28.79 -6.37 -8.79
CA TYR A 179 30.08 -6.83 -8.36
C TYR A 179 31.09 -6.33 -9.37
N TYR A 180 32.04 -5.54 -8.89
CA TYR A 180 33.22 -5.01 -9.58
C TYR A 180 34.15 -6.09 -10.20
N ALA A 181 33.71 -7.32 -10.48
CA ALA A 181 34.54 -8.42 -10.99
C ALA A 181 34.34 -8.78 -12.47
N GLN A 182 33.70 -7.94 -13.29
CA GLN A 182 33.75 -8.12 -14.75
C GLN A 182 35.07 -7.68 -15.41
N GLN A 183 36.15 -7.44 -14.63
CA GLN A 183 37.47 -7.11 -15.15
C GLN A 183 38.56 -8.16 -14.89
N THR A 184 38.20 -9.42 -14.66
CA THR A 184 39.19 -10.51 -14.49
C THR A 184 38.92 -11.76 -15.33
N ASN A 185 38.45 -11.61 -16.57
CA ASN A 185 38.42 -12.72 -17.55
C ASN A 185 39.83 -13.17 -18.02
N ALA A 186 40.91 -12.64 -17.43
CA ALA A 186 42.29 -13.03 -17.72
C ALA A 186 42.94 -13.95 -16.67
N ILE A 187 42.25 -14.32 -15.57
CA ILE A 187 42.85 -15.10 -14.46
C ILE A 187 42.25 -16.52 -14.33
N SER A 188 41.40 -16.95 -15.26
CA SER A 188 40.74 -18.28 -15.18
C SER A 188 41.65 -19.49 -15.45
N SER A 189 42.92 -19.30 -15.84
CA SER A 189 43.84 -20.41 -16.13
C SER A 189 44.82 -20.76 -15.00
N LEU A 190 44.77 -20.08 -13.85
CA LEU A 190 45.75 -20.23 -12.77
C LEU A 190 45.22 -20.75 -11.44
N TYR A 191 43.92 -21.06 -11.31
CA TYR A 191 43.39 -21.65 -10.08
C TYR A 191 43.31 -23.18 -10.19
N PRO A 192 44.13 -23.94 -9.43
CA PRO A 192 44.00 -25.38 -9.34
C PRO A 192 42.69 -25.72 -8.63
N GLU A 193 42.00 -26.78 -9.10
CA GLU A 193 40.86 -27.47 -8.50
C GLU A 193 39.89 -26.59 -7.69
N SER A 194 38.71 -26.29 -8.25
CA SER A 194 37.64 -25.52 -7.63
C SER A 194 37.38 -25.96 -6.19
N VAL A 195 37.89 -25.18 -5.23
CA VAL A 195 37.61 -25.37 -3.81
C VAL A 195 36.09 -25.30 -3.65
N PRO A 196 35.43 -26.33 -3.07
CA PRO A 196 33.99 -26.30 -2.92
C PRO A 196 33.59 -25.07 -2.10
N LEU A 197 32.65 -24.30 -2.63
CA LEU A 197 32.13 -23.11 -1.97
C LEU A 197 31.50 -23.56 -0.64
N LEU A 198 32.16 -23.23 0.48
CA LEU A 198 31.65 -23.56 1.81
C LEU A 198 30.41 -22.71 2.10
N ASP A 199 29.38 -23.34 2.67
CA ASP A 199 28.16 -22.64 3.10
C ASP A 199 28.54 -21.62 4.20
N PRO A 200 28.29 -20.32 4.01
CA PRO A 200 28.63 -19.29 5.00
C PRO A 200 28.04 -19.56 6.38
N SER A 201 26.89 -20.22 6.46
CA SER A 201 26.24 -20.59 7.73
C SER A 201 27.03 -21.63 8.54
N SER A 202 27.89 -22.40 7.89
CA SER A 202 28.74 -23.41 8.54
C SER A 202 30.10 -22.88 8.98
N VAL A 203 30.52 -21.72 8.45
CA VAL A 203 31.86 -21.14 8.67
C VAL A 203 31.80 -19.90 9.56
N LEU A 204 30.78 -19.07 9.41
CA LEU A 204 30.68 -17.81 10.15
C LEU A 204 30.10 -18.01 11.55
N PRO A 205 30.62 -17.31 12.58
CA PRO A 205 29.94 -17.19 13.86
C PRO A 205 28.52 -16.63 13.68
N TYR A 206 27.59 -17.10 14.50
CA TYR A 206 26.17 -16.75 14.40
C TYR A 206 25.93 -15.23 14.34
N GLU A 207 26.62 -14.45 15.18
CA GLU A 207 26.45 -12.99 15.25
C GLU A 207 26.90 -12.29 13.97
N ILE A 208 27.95 -12.80 13.33
CA ILE A 208 28.47 -12.26 12.06
C ILE A 208 27.53 -12.66 10.93
N TRP A 209 27.08 -13.91 10.91
CA TRP A 209 26.12 -14.40 9.93
C TRP A 209 24.82 -13.57 9.96
N ILE A 210 24.24 -13.35 11.15
CA ILE A 210 23.05 -12.51 11.33
C ILE A 210 23.27 -11.11 10.79
N ARG A 211 24.40 -10.46 11.12
CA ARG A 211 24.67 -9.10 10.64
C ARG A 211 24.80 -9.03 9.12
N CYS A 212 25.48 -9.99 8.51
CA CYS A 212 25.57 -10.08 7.06
C CYS A 212 24.20 -10.24 6.42
N VAL A 213 23.37 -11.12 6.97
CA VAL A 213 22.01 -11.35 6.48
C VAL A 213 21.14 -10.10 6.68
N SER A 214 21.14 -9.49 7.87
CA SER A 214 20.43 -8.24 8.17
C SER A 214 20.78 -7.13 7.18
N PHE A 215 22.05 -7.03 6.78
CA PHE A 215 22.48 -6.07 5.77
C PHE A 215 21.91 -6.39 4.38
N VAL A 216 21.89 -7.66 3.98
CA VAL A 216 21.34 -8.10 2.68
C VAL A 216 19.83 -7.86 2.59
N ILE A 217 19.09 -8.12 3.67
CA ILE A 217 17.63 -7.97 3.70
C ILE A 217 17.17 -6.57 4.11
N GLN A 218 18.12 -5.65 4.34
CA GLN A 218 17.80 -4.29 4.76
C GLN A 218 16.95 -3.60 3.70
N ASP A 219 15.85 -2.98 4.14
CA ASP A 219 14.89 -2.28 3.27
C ASP A 219 14.17 -3.19 2.24
N VAL A 220 14.30 -4.52 2.36
CA VAL A 220 13.60 -5.49 1.52
C VAL A 220 12.31 -5.94 2.23
N PRO A 221 11.10 -5.68 1.66
CA PRO A 221 9.82 -5.98 2.32
C PRO A 221 9.60 -7.46 2.63
N THR A 222 10.04 -8.34 1.73
CA THR A 222 10.03 -9.80 1.89
C THR A 222 11.02 -10.26 2.96
N GLY A 223 12.02 -9.42 3.27
CA GLY A 223 13.02 -9.65 4.31
C GLY A 223 13.71 -11.00 4.15
N PRO A 224 13.77 -11.83 5.20
CA PRO A 224 14.44 -13.13 5.13
C PRO A 224 13.62 -14.22 4.41
N LEU A 225 12.35 -13.98 4.04
CA LEU A 225 11.49 -15.00 3.41
C LEU A 225 12.13 -15.56 2.13
N GLU A 226 12.74 -14.69 1.31
CA GLU A 226 13.43 -15.09 0.08
C GLU A 226 14.58 -16.05 0.29
N LEU A 227 15.25 -15.92 1.44
CA LEU A 227 16.45 -16.69 1.78
C LEU A 227 16.13 -18.03 2.44
N LEU A 228 14.86 -18.27 2.80
CA LEU A 228 14.46 -19.54 3.41
C LEU A 228 14.54 -20.72 2.42
N THR A 229 14.53 -20.46 1.10
CA THR A 229 14.65 -21.49 0.05
C THR A 229 16.08 -21.97 -0.20
N VAL A 230 17.09 -21.31 0.37
CA VAL A 230 18.51 -21.56 0.04
C VAL A 230 18.94 -22.97 0.46
N SER A 231 18.70 -23.35 1.72
CA SER A 231 19.00 -24.68 2.24
C SER A 231 18.22 -24.95 3.53
N LYS A 232 18.10 -26.23 3.92
CA LYS A 232 17.48 -26.63 5.20
C LYS A 232 18.22 -26.02 6.41
N SER A 233 19.54 -25.85 6.30
CA SER A 233 20.34 -25.22 7.36
C SER A 233 19.99 -23.74 7.50
N TRP A 234 19.91 -23.02 6.37
CA TRP A 234 19.49 -21.62 6.34
C TRP A 234 18.09 -21.46 6.91
N TYR A 235 17.11 -22.23 6.44
CA TYR A 235 15.75 -22.24 6.98
C TYR A 235 15.74 -22.35 8.52
N THR A 236 16.47 -23.33 9.06
CA THR A 236 16.55 -23.55 10.51
C THR A 236 17.16 -22.36 11.23
N LEU A 237 18.21 -21.76 10.68
CA LEU A 237 18.84 -20.58 11.26
C LEU A 237 17.90 -19.37 11.24
N PHE A 238 17.28 -19.05 10.11
CA PHE A 238 16.35 -17.92 9.99
C PHE A 238 15.17 -18.01 10.96
N ILE A 239 14.47 -19.14 10.99
CA ILE A 239 13.30 -19.34 11.87
C ILE A 239 13.69 -19.24 13.36
N ASN A 240 14.92 -19.62 13.71
CA ASN A 240 15.44 -19.52 15.07
C ASN A 240 16.10 -18.18 15.41
N SER A 241 16.05 -17.20 14.50
CA SER A 241 16.72 -15.90 14.64
C SER A 241 15.74 -14.73 14.72
N PRO A 242 15.14 -14.44 15.90
CA PRO A 242 14.12 -13.40 16.05
C PRO A 242 14.53 -12.01 15.55
N LEU A 243 15.83 -11.70 15.57
CA LEU A 243 16.38 -10.42 15.13
C LEU A 243 16.25 -10.16 13.62
N LEU A 244 16.03 -11.19 12.80
CA LEU A 244 15.84 -11.03 11.36
C LEU A 244 14.40 -10.67 10.98
N TRP A 245 13.49 -10.72 11.94
CA TRP A 245 12.04 -10.54 11.74
C TRP A 245 11.51 -9.25 12.37
N THR A 246 12.41 -8.36 12.80
CA THR A 246 12.06 -7.14 13.56
C THR A 246 11.51 -6.01 12.69
N ASP A 247 11.87 -5.99 11.41
CA ASP A 247 11.50 -4.94 10.47
C ASP A 247 10.24 -5.34 9.68
N VAL A 248 9.09 -4.78 10.07
CA VAL A 248 7.77 -5.13 9.54
C VAL A 248 7.32 -4.08 8.54
N PHE A 249 7.13 -4.45 7.27
CA PHE A 249 6.79 -3.53 6.19
C PHE A 249 5.32 -3.61 5.77
N PHE A 250 4.64 -2.46 5.69
CA PHE A 250 3.26 -2.27 5.21
C PHE A 250 3.29 -1.55 3.86
N GLU A 251 2.88 -2.24 2.80
CA GLU A 251 2.94 -1.80 1.38
C GLU A 251 1.62 -2.02 0.62
N ASN A 252 0.57 -2.55 1.27
CA ASN A 252 -0.67 -3.04 0.68
C ASN A 252 -0.44 -4.08 -0.42
N SER A 253 0.55 -4.95 -0.27
CA SER A 253 0.77 -6.08 -1.18
C SER A 253 -0.26 -7.20 -0.93
N GLU A 254 -0.49 -8.06 -1.93
CA GLU A 254 -1.42 -9.19 -1.83
C GLU A 254 -1.07 -10.16 -0.69
N ASP A 255 0.20 -10.25 -0.32
CA ASP A 255 0.71 -11.11 0.75
C ASP A 255 0.96 -10.36 2.08
N GLU A 256 0.61 -9.06 2.18
CA GLU A 256 0.95 -8.22 3.33
C GLU A 256 0.50 -8.83 4.65
N LEU A 257 -0.76 -9.27 4.74
CA LEU A 257 -1.33 -9.79 5.99
C LEU A 257 -0.54 -11.01 6.50
N ALA A 258 -0.26 -11.98 5.62
CA ALA A 258 0.50 -13.18 5.94
C ALA A 258 1.95 -12.86 6.30
N ARG A 259 2.56 -11.93 5.56
CA ARG A 259 3.94 -11.47 5.80
C ARG A 259 4.07 -10.75 7.14
N VAL A 260 3.20 -9.78 7.43
CA VAL A 260 3.15 -9.05 8.70
C VAL A 260 2.95 -10.02 9.87
N TRP A 261 1.99 -10.94 9.76
CA TRP A 261 1.76 -11.94 10.80
C TRP A 261 3.00 -12.81 11.05
N THR A 262 3.65 -13.30 9.99
CA THR A 262 4.85 -14.14 10.06
C THR A 262 5.98 -13.41 10.78
N PHE A 263 6.22 -12.14 10.44
CA PHE A 263 7.26 -11.32 11.06
C PHE A 263 6.95 -11.06 12.54
N LEU A 264 5.71 -10.70 12.89
CA LEU A 264 5.30 -10.47 14.27
C LEU A 264 5.42 -11.72 15.15
N HIS A 265 5.10 -12.88 14.58
CA HIS A 265 5.24 -14.19 15.23
C HIS A 265 6.70 -14.56 15.45
N LEU A 266 7.51 -14.57 14.39
CA LEU A 266 8.90 -15.04 14.44
C LEU A 266 9.85 -14.08 15.17
N SER A 267 9.50 -12.80 15.28
CA SER A 267 10.27 -11.83 16.07
C SER A 267 10.13 -12.00 17.59
N ARG A 268 9.19 -12.84 18.08
CA ARG A 268 9.01 -13.21 19.50
C ARG A 268 8.85 -12.02 20.46
N ASP A 269 9.84 -11.74 21.29
CA ASP A 269 9.87 -10.59 22.22
C ASP A 269 10.79 -9.46 21.75
N SER A 270 11.36 -9.60 20.55
CA SER A 270 12.31 -8.64 20.02
C SER A 270 11.64 -7.29 19.77
N PRO A 271 12.36 -6.18 19.94
CA PRO A 271 11.84 -4.87 19.59
C PRO A 271 11.51 -4.79 18.09
N LEU A 272 10.41 -4.12 17.76
CA LEU A 272 9.89 -4.02 16.40
C LEU A 272 10.18 -2.65 15.79
N HIS A 273 10.53 -2.67 14.51
CA HIS A 273 10.61 -1.51 13.63
C HIS A 273 9.50 -1.63 12.59
N ILE A 274 8.58 -0.68 12.61
CA ILE A 274 7.42 -0.67 11.72
C ILE A 274 7.71 0.29 10.59
N HIS A 275 7.63 -0.20 9.35
CA HIS A 275 7.88 0.56 8.14
C HIS A 275 6.59 0.64 7.32
N ILE A 276 5.98 1.81 7.25
CA ILE A 276 4.74 2.05 6.50
C ILE A 276 5.12 2.74 5.20
N ARG A 277 5.04 2.00 4.10
CA ARG A 277 5.43 2.42 2.74
C ARG A 277 4.23 2.68 1.83
N THR A 278 3.03 2.65 2.39
CA THR A 278 1.77 3.01 1.73
C THR A 278 1.16 4.26 2.37
N MET A 279 0.40 5.02 1.58
CA MET A 279 -0.31 6.22 2.05
C MET A 279 -1.45 5.87 3.01
N ILE A 280 -2.09 4.72 2.80
CA ILE A 280 -3.27 4.26 3.56
C ILE A 280 -3.11 2.76 3.80
N PRO A 281 -2.44 2.36 4.90
CA PRO A 281 -2.26 0.95 5.22
C PRO A 281 -3.61 0.28 5.56
N SER A 282 -3.75 -1.01 5.25
CA SER A 282 -4.95 -1.78 5.58
C SER A 282 -5.22 -1.81 7.09
N ASN A 283 -6.48 -1.59 7.48
CA ASN A 283 -6.90 -1.69 8.88
C ASN A 283 -6.63 -3.09 9.46
N GLU A 284 -6.71 -4.13 8.64
CA GLU A 284 -6.52 -5.53 9.07
C GLU A 284 -5.07 -5.78 9.46
N SER A 285 -4.12 -5.44 8.58
CA SER A 285 -2.69 -5.57 8.84
C SER A 285 -2.27 -4.76 10.06
N LEU A 286 -2.78 -3.53 10.21
CA LEU A 286 -2.44 -2.69 11.36
C LEU A 286 -3.09 -3.20 12.64
N GLY A 287 -4.25 -3.84 12.55
CA GLY A 287 -4.89 -4.54 13.66
C GLY A 287 -3.98 -5.60 14.27
N LEU A 288 -3.15 -6.26 13.44
CA LEU A 288 -2.16 -7.23 13.91
C LEU A 288 -1.09 -6.61 14.83
N LEU A 289 -0.86 -5.30 14.78
CA LEU A 289 0.12 -4.64 15.65
C LEU A 289 -0.36 -4.46 17.09
N TYR A 290 -1.68 -4.53 17.34
CA TYR A 290 -2.24 -4.19 18.65
C TYR A 290 -1.63 -5.00 19.81
N PRO A 291 -1.48 -6.35 19.73
CA PRO A 291 -0.84 -7.14 20.79
C PRO A 291 0.66 -6.84 20.95
N HIS A 292 1.30 -6.28 19.92
CA HIS A 292 2.73 -6.09 19.84
C HIS A 292 3.18 -4.64 20.10
N ARG A 293 2.24 -3.71 20.36
CA ARG A 293 2.53 -2.29 20.65
C ARG A 293 3.67 -2.06 21.65
N PRO A 294 3.80 -2.79 22.78
CA PRO A 294 4.89 -2.58 23.72
C PRO A 294 6.31 -2.85 23.16
N ARG A 295 6.38 -3.65 22.10
CA ARG A 295 7.62 -4.02 21.41
C ARG A 295 8.03 -3.00 20.36
N ILE A 296 7.10 -2.17 19.87
CA ILE A 296 7.38 -1.17 18.84
C ILE A 296 8.33 -0.11 19.38
N ARG A 297 9.45 0.12 18.68
CA ARG A 297 10.47 1.11 19.03
C ARG A 297 10.62 2.18 17.97
N VAL A 298 10.46 1.80 16.72
CA VAL A 298 10.64 2.70 15.59
C VAL A 298 9.42 2.58 14.69
N ILE A 299 8.88 3.73 14.28
CA ILE A 299 7.87 3.82 13.24
C ILE A 299 8.46 4.69 12.13
N SER A 300 8.70 4.11 10.98
CA SER A 300 9.10 4.80 9.76
C SER A 300 7.89 4.88 8.82
N ILE A 301 7.57 6.07 8.32
CA ILE A 301 6.48 6.29 7.37
C ILE A 301 7.08 6.94 6.13
N MET A 302 6.92 6.31 4.98
CA MET A 302 7.45 6.75 3.69
C MET A 302 6.30 7.25 2.80
N PRO A 303 6.50 8.28 1.95
CA PRO A 303 5.45 8.82 1.08
C PRO A 303 4.93 7.88 -0.03
N GLY A 304 5.43 6.65 -0.12
CA GLY A 304 5.15 5.73 -1.21
C GLY A 304 6.38 5.53 -2.07
N TYR A 305 6.97 4.33 -2.01
CA TYR A 305 8.21 3.99 -2.70
C TYR A 305 8.05 3.87 -4.23
N HIS A 306 6.82 3.76 -4.73
CA HIS A 306 6.53 3.35 -6.11
C HIS A 306 5.98 4.45 -7.03
N ILE A 307 5.83 5.68 -6.55
CA ILE A 307 5.22 6.76 -7.33
C ILE A 307 6.31 7.77 -7.66
N LYS A 308 6.36 8.24 -8.93
CA LYS A 308 7.07 9.47 -9.28
C LYS A 308 6.58 10.55 -8.32
N ILE A 309 7.38 10.89 -7.31
CA ILE A 309 6.93 11.69 -6.16
C ILE A 309 6.23 12.94 -6.72
N PRO A 310 4.92 13.08 -6.50
CA PRO A 310 4.21 14.22 -7.04
C PRO A 310 4.80 15.49 -6.45
N THR A 311 5.24 16.40 -7.31
CA THR A 311 5.82 17.69 -6.90
C THR A 311 4.75 18.68 -6.43
N SER A 312 3.47 18.29 -6.46
CA SER A 312 2.37 19.17 -6.10
C SER A 312 2.37 19.48 -4.60
N PRO A 313 2.27 20.76 -4.19
CA PRO A 313 2.10 21.14 -2.78
C PRO A 313 0.93 20.43 -2.09
N THR A 314 -0.11 20.05 -2.86
CA THR A 314 -1.26 19.30 -2.34
C THR A 314 -0.89 17.91 -1.84
N TYR A 315 0.09 17.26 -2.48
CA TYR A 315 0.53 15.91 -2.11
C TYR A 315 1.16 15.90 -0.71
N TRP A 316 1.98 16.88 -0.39
CA TRP A 316 2.59 16.97 0.95
C TRP A 316 1.59 17.26 2.05
N GLY A 317 0.62 18.13 1.78
CA GLY A 317 -0.51 18.35 2.69
C GLY A 317 -1.31 17.07 2.94
N GLN A 318 -1.53 16.26 1.89
CA GLN A 318 -2.19 14.96 2.00
C GLN A 318 -1.34 13.95 2.77
N TRP A 319 -0.06 13.78 2.43
CA TRP A 319 0.83 12.84 3.12
C TRP A 319 0.98 13.16 4.60
N ARG A 320 1.14 14.44 4.97
CA ARG A 320 1.17 14.87 6.37
C ARG A 320 -0.11 14.49 7.12
N ARG A 321 -1.28 14.74 6.51
CA ARG A 321 -2.58 14.37 7.08
C ARG A 321 -2.73 12.86 7.23
N SER A 322 -2.36 12.09 6.20
CA SER A 322 -2.40 10.62 6.25
C SER A 322 -1.47 10.06 7.33
N THR A 323 -0.23 10.55 7.41
CA THR A 323 0.74 10.18 8.45
C THR A 323 0.18 10.47 9.85
N SER A 324 -0.41 11.66 10.04
CA SER A 324 -1.04 12.04 11.31
C SER A 324 -2.23 11.16 11.66
N TYR A 325 -3.04 10.80 10.66
CA TYR A 325 -4.17 9.90 10.81
C TYR A 325 -3.75 8.49 11.17
N ILE A 326 -2.70 7.95 10.53
CA ILE A 326 -2.12 6.63 10.85
C ILE A 326 -1.65 6.61 12.31
N LEU A 327 -0.89 7.62 12.73
CA LEU A 327 -0.40 7.72 14.11
C LEU A 327 -1.54 7.82 15.11
N MET A 328 -2.54 8.66 14.83
CA MET A 328 -3.71 8.81 15.71
C MET A 328 -4.57 7.54 15.79
N THR A 329 -4.78 6.85 14.67
CA THR A 329 -5.76 5.75 14.57
C THR A 329 -5.19 4.45 15.12
N PHE A 330 -3.95 4.13 14.77
CA PHE A 330 -3.34 2.83 15.11
C PHE A 330 -2.46 2.88 16.34
N PHE A 331 -2.06 4.08 16.74
CA PHE A 331 -1.33 4.36 17.97
C PHE A 331 -2.11 5.39 18.79
N ASP A 332 -3.39 5.10 19.05
CA ASP A 332 -4.33 5.96 19.79
C ASP A 332 -3.86 6.36 21.20
N GLU A 333 -2.91 5.60 21.72
CA GLU A 333 -2.23 5.84 22.99
C GLU A 333 -0.99 6.75 22.89
N LEU A 334 -0.43 6.89 21.68
CA LEU A 334 0.81 7.58 21.40
C LEU A 334 0.54 9.06 21.14
N MET A 335 1.18 9.91 21.93
CA MET A 335 1.18 11.35 21.74
C MET A 335 2.51 11.79 21.11
N PRO A 336 2.58 12.97 20.45
CA PRO A 336 3.85 13.52 19.99
C PRO A 336 4.93 13.61 21.10
N SER A 337 4.53 13.87 22.35
CA SER A 337 5.43 13.91 23.52
C SER A 337 6.04 12.56 23.92
N ASP A 338 5.47 11.45 23.43
CA ASP A 338 5.98 10.09 23.67
C ASP A 338 7.09 9.70 22.67
N VAL A 339 7.29 10.53 21.64
CA VAL A 339 8.39 10.39 20.68
C VAL A 339 9.67 10.92 21.31
N GLU A 340 10.70 10.09 21.37
CA GLU A 340 12.03 10.46 21.86
C GLU A 340 12.77 11.31 20.84
N ASN A 341 12.84 10.78 19.61
CA ASN A 341 13.52 11.40 18.49
C ASN A 341 12.64 11.32 17.26
N THR A 342 12.63 12.39 16.47
CA THR A 342 12.02 12.41 15.15
C THR A 342 13.10 12.74 14.15
N TYR A 343 13.20 11.93 13.12
CA TYR A 343 14.15 12.13 12.03
C TYR A 343 13.36 12.12 10.72
N ALA A 344 13.45 13.18 9.94
CA ALA A 344 12.98 13.17 8.56
C ALA A 344 14.17 12.91 7.63
N GLY A 345 13.98 12.09 6.60
CA GLY A 345 14.92 11.99 5.49
C GLY A 345 14.48 12.91 4.35
N SER A 346 15.42 13.49 3.62
CA SER A 346 15.13 14.18 2.37
C SER A 346 15.99 13.66 1.22
N LEU A 347 15.41 13.68 0.01
CA LEU A 347 16.07 13.34 -1.24
C LEU A 347 16.02 14.55 -2.17
N ARG A 348 17.11 14.79 -2.89
CA ARG A 348 17.18 15.85 -3.90
C ARG A 348 16.79 15.28 -5.27
N GLY A 349 15.77 15.87 -5.86
CA GLY A 349 15.28 15.58 -7.20
C GLY A 349 16.23 16.01 -8.31
N PRO A 350 15.98 15.55 -9.55
CA PRO A 350 16.79 15.91 -10.72
C PRO A 350 16.77 17.41 -11.05
N GLN A 351 15.71 18.12 -10.65
CA GLN A 351 15.58 19.57 -10.85
C GLN A 351 16.07 20.38 -9.64
N GLY A 352 16.69 19.73 -8.65
CA GLY A 352 17.16 20.36 -7.41
C GLY A 352 16.07 20.56 -6.35
N GLU A 353 14.85 20.11 -6.61
CA GLU A 353 13.75 20.05 -5.64
C GLU A 353 14.11 19.09 -4.48
N TYR A 354 13.58 19.34 -3.28
CA TYR A 354 13.74 18.42 -2.15
C TYR A 354 12.42 17.72 -1.87
N TYR A 355 12.49 16.41 -1.69
CA TYR A 355 11.36 15.58 -1.28
C TYR A 355 11.64 14.98 0.08
N VAL A 356 10.64 14.91 0.94
CA VAL A 356 10.75 14.09 2.16
C VAL A 356 10.74 12.63 1.71
N SER A 357 11.78 11.85 2.05
CA SER A 357 11.84 10.43 1.67
C SER A 357 11.17 9.54 2.70
N PHE A 358 11.20 9.95 3.97
CA PHE A 358 10.55 9.27 5.08
C PHE A 358 10.51 10.17 6.32
N ILE A 359 9.65 9.82 7.26
CA ILE A 359 9.73 10.28 8.65
C ILE A 359 9.86 9.06 9.57
N GLN A 360 10.85 9.09 10.45
CA GLN A 360 11.14 8.07 11.43
C GLN A 360 10.91 8.62 12.83
N LEU A 361 10.08 7.94 13.61
CA LEU A 361 9.75 8.24 14.98
C LEU A 361 10.36 7.16 15.87
N THR A 362 11.30 7.54 16.73
CA THR A 362 11.82 6.67 17.79
C THR A 362 10.99 6.91 19.04
N LEU A 363 10.31 5.86 19.52
CA LEU A 363 9.42 5.94 20.66
C LEU A 363 10.23 5.77 21.96
N ARG A 364 9.91 6.58 22.97
CA ARG A 364 10.38 6.31 24.33
C ARG A 364 9.89 4.93 24.73
N HIS A 365 10.72 4.15 25.43
CA HIS A 365 10.31 2.86 25.97
C HIS A 365 8.94 3.02 26.63
N PRO A 366 7.95 2.17 26.30
CA PRO A 366 6.60 2.34 26.77
C PRO A 366 6.65 2.25 28.29
N VAL A 367 6.53 3.42 28.92
CA VAL A 367 6.15 3.50 30.32
C VAL A 367 4.82 2.78 30.34
N LYS A 368 4.74 1.66 31.06
CA LYS A 368 3.47 0.95 31.30
C LYS A 368 2.51 1.98 31.89
N ARG A 369 1.78 2.71 31.05
CA ARG A 369 0.67 3.53 31.47
C ARG A 369 -0.34 2.50 31.92
N VAL A 370 -0.43 2.32 33.23
CA VAL A 370 -1.52 1.56 33.82
C VAL A 370 -2.75 2.35 33.45
N TYR A 371 -3.42 1.92 32.37
CA TYR A 371 -4.66 2.54 31.95
C TYR A 371 -5.66 2.31 33.06
N ALA A 372 -5.85 3.34 33.89
CA ALA A 372 -7.02 3.43 34.72
C ALA A 372 -8.21 3.29 33.79
N ARG A 373 -8.91 2.16 33.91
CA ARG A 373 -10.06 1.73 33.11
C ARG A 373 -10.87 2.96 32.69
N ARG A 374 -10.77 3.36 31.42
CA ARG A 374 -11.38 4.60 30.91
C ARG A 374 -12.88 4.53 31.21
N GLN A 375 -13.39 5.45 32.03
CA GLN A 375 -14.83 5.59 32.17
C GLN A 375 -15.42 6.05 30.83
N PRO A 376 -16.61 5.56 30.45
CA PRO A 376 -17.26 5.93 29.20
C PRO A 376 -17.46 7.46 29.15
N ARG A 377 -16.67 8.13 28.30
CA ARG A 377 -16.82 9.56 28.02
C ARG A 377 -17.97 9.77 27.03
N SER A 378 -18.58 10.95 27.06
CA SER A 378 -19.59 11.33 26.06
C SER A 378 -18.98 11.37 24.65
N ARG A 379 -19.74 10.91 23.64
CA ARG A 379 -19.30 10.85 22.23
C ARG A 379 -18.77 12.18 21.69
N THR A 380 -19.35 13.31 22.12
CA THR A 380 -18.92 14.65 21.68
C THR A 380 -17.50 14.98 22.13
N ASN A 381 -17.09 14.52 23.31
CA ASN A 381 -15.74 14.77 23.81
C ASN A 381 -14.70 13.95 23.03
N GLU A 382 -15.05 12.76 22.57
CA GLU A 382 -14.14 11.88 21.83
C GLU A 382 -13.74 12.47 20.47
N ARG A 383 -14.70 13.04 19.72
CA ARG A 383 -14.42 13.67 18.42
C ARG A 383 -13.50 14.89 18.56
N THR A 384 -13.75 15.74 19.55
CA THR A 384 -12.91 16.92 19.82
C THR A 384 -11.51 16.52 20.27
N GLU A 385 -11.38 15.49 21.10
CA GLU A 385 -10.09 14.94 21.54
C GLU A 385 -9.31 14.38 20.36
N LYS A 386 -9.94 13.55 19.50
CA LYS A 386 -9.31 13.03 18.26
C LYS A 386 -8.84 14.15 17.33
N ASN A 387 -9.66 15.17 17.09
CA ASN A 387 -9.27 16.31 16.26
C ASN A 387 -8.06 17.07 16.84
N ARG A 388 -8.02 17.24 18.17
CA ARG A 388 -6.88 17.88 18.85
C ARG A 388 -5.60 17.05 18.69
N LEU A 389 -5.70 15.73 18.82
CA LEU A 389 -4.57 14.81 18.64
C LEU A 389 -4.06 14.82 17.21
N LEU A 390 -4.97 14.76 16.23
CA LEU A 390 -4.63 14.85 14.82
C LEU A 390 -3.86 16.13 14.51
N LEU A 391 -4.33 17.28 15.01
CA LEU A 391 -3.66 18.56 14.82
C LEU A 391 -2.28 18.60 15.49
N GLY A 392 -2.14 17.99 16.68
CA GLY A 392 -0.85 17.88 17.37
C GLY A 392 0.17 17.05 16.57
N TRP A 393 -0.28 15.93 15.98
CA TRP A 393 0.56 15.14 15.08
C TRP A 393 0.93 15.89 13.81
N GLU A 394 -0.02 16.58 13.17
CA GLU A 394 0.26 17.40 11.99
C GLU A 394 1.33 18.47 12.26
N GLN A 395 1.24 19.15 13.40
CA GLN A 395 2.21 20.17 13.80
C GLN A 395 3.60 19.56 14.06
N HIS A 396 3.66 18.43 14.78
CA HIS A 396 4.90 17.71 15.06
C HIS A 396 5.61 17.27 13.78
N ILE A 397 4.87 16.61 12.88
CA ILE A 397 5.38 16.15 11.58
C ILE A 397 5.84 17.34 10.73
N HIS A 398 5.06 18.42 10.70
CA HIS A 398 5.43 19.62 9.96
C HIS A 398 6.75 20.23 10.44
N SER A 399 6.93 20.36 11.77
CA SER A 399 8.17 20.85 12.36
C SER A 399 9.36 19.97 11.96
N ALA A 400 9.23 18.65 12.13
CA ALA A 400 10.31 17.71 11.78
C ALA A 400 10.72 17.76 10.31
N ILE A 401 9.76 17.99 9.41
CA ILE A 401 10.04 18.14 7.98
C ILE A 401 10.77 19.47 7.71
N GLN A 402 10.33 20.56 8.34
CA GLN A 402 10.96 21.88 8.18
C GLN A 402 12.43 21.89 8.61
N ASP A 403 12.78 21.09 9.63
CA ASP A 403 14.16 21.01 10.13
C ASP A 403 15.13 20.35 9.14
N VAL A 404 14.64 19.51 8.21
CA VAL A 404 15.50 18.72 7.30
C VAL A 404 15.47 19.22 5.86
N LEU A 405 14.43 19.99 5.48
CA LEU A 405 14.35 20.54 4.13
C LEU A 405 15.18 21.82 4.04
N PRO A 406 16.31 21.80 3.30
CA PRO A 406 17.15 22.98 3.17
C PRO A 406 16.41 24.05 2.37
N THR A 407 16.76 25.32 2.62
CA THR A 407 16.37 26.38 1.71
C THR A 407 17.16 26.23 0.41
N GLY A 408 16.48 25.92 -0.68
CA GLY A 408 17.08 25.66 -1.99
C GLY A 408 16.65 26.69 -3.04
N PHE A 409 17.42 26.77 -4.13
CA PHE A 409 17.04 27.57 -5.30
C PHE A 409 17.21 26.72 -6.57
N SER A 410 16.27 26.85 -7.50
CA SER A 410 16.40 26.33 -8.86
C SER A 410 16.04 27.41 -9.88
N MET A 411 16.61 27.30 -11.09
CA MET A 411 16.45 28.29 -12.15
C MET A 411 16.31 27.59 -13.50
N SER A 412 15.28 27.94 -14.27
CA SER A 412 15.10 27.48 -15.65
C SER A 412 15.00 28.64 -16.63
N LEU A 413 15.67 28.54 -17.77
CA LEU A 413 15.70 29.55 -18.83
C LEU A 413 14.71 29.20 -19.94
N SER A 414 13.93 30.19 -20.39
CA SER A 414 13.14 30.15 -21.62
C SER A 414 13.56 31.28 -22.56
N VAL A 415 13.57 31.00 -23.85
CA VAL A 415 13.95 31.95 -24.90
C VAL A 415 12.76 32.11 -25.86
N GLU A 416 12.32 33.34 -26.05
CA GLU A 416 11.25 33.73 -26.96
C GLU A 416 11.87 34.52 -28.13
N GLU A 417 11.67 34.03 -29.35
CA GLU A 417 12.02 34.75 -30.57
C GLU A 417 10.78 35.47 -31.09
N ARG A 418 10.89 36.77 -31.34
CA ARG A 418 9.82 37.53 -32.00
C ARG A 418 10.04 37.54 -33.51
N PRO A 419 9.19 36.88 -34.30
CA PRO A 419 9.27 36.98 -35.74
C PRO A 419 8.85 38.39 -36.16
N SER A 420 9.81 39.21 -36.56
CA SER A 420 9.57 40.52 -37.15
C SER A 420 10.24 40.59 -38.52
N PRO A 421 9.52 41.07 -39.56
CA PRO A 421 10.03 41.09 -40.93
C PRO A 421 11.22 42.05 -41.15
N ARG A 422 11.60 42.85 -40.14
CA ARG A 422 12.69 43.85 -40.25
C ARG A 422 13.91 43.57 -39.38
N SER A 423 13.79 42.75 -38.33
CA SER A 423 14.92 42.37 -37.46
C SER A 423 14.46 41.24 -36.53
N GLN A 424 15.28 40.20 -36.38
CA GLN A 424 15.11 39.24 -35.29
C GLN A 424 15.37 39.94 -33.96
N SER A 425 14.53 39.67 -32.98
CA SER A 425 14.72 40.09 -31.60
C SER A 425 14.40 38.93 -30.67
N TRP A 426 15.24 38.74 -29.67
CA TRP A 426 15.13 37.71 -28.66
C TRP A 426 14.76 38.32 -27.32
N LYS A 427 13.93 37.63 -26.55
CA LYS A 427 13.65 37.89 -25.14
C LYS A 427 13.92 36.61 -24.36
N CYS A 428 14.64 36.72 -23.27
CA CYS A 428 14.89 35.60 -22.38
C CYS A 428 14.17 35.83 -21.06
N SER A 429 13.63 34.76 -20.50
CA SER A 429 13.02 34.76 -19.18
C SER A 429 13.60 33.64 -18.33
N TYR A 430 13.85 33.93 -17.06
CA TYR A 430 14.22 32.96 -16.06
C TYR A 430 13.03 32.72 -15.13
N VAL A 431 12.69 31.46 -14.90
CA VAL A 431 11.79 31.06 -13.82
C VAL A 431 12.68 30.67 -12.65
N LEU A 432 12.72 31.52 -11.63
CA LEU A 432 13.40 31.28 -10.38
C LEU A 432 12.44 30.60 -9.42
N ARG A 433 12.87 29.52 -8.79
CA ARG A 433 12.10 28.84 -7.74
C ARG A 433 12.94 28.86 -6.47
N ARG A 434 12.37 29.38 -5.39
CA ARG A 434 12.91 29.29 -4.03
C ARG A 434 12.13 28.24 -3.28
N HIS A 435 12.83 27.22 -2.82
CA HIS A 435 12.26 26.15 -2.01
C HIS A 435 12.54 26.49 -0.54
N VAL A 436 11.49 26.73 0.25
CA VAL A 436 11.57 26.95 1.70
C VAL A 436 10.76 25.85 2.38
N GLY A 437 11.44 24.81 2.85
CA GLY A 437 10.72 23.62 3.30
C GLY A 437 9.94 22.98 2.16
N LEU A 438 8.63 22.84 2.34
CA LEU A 438 7.70 22.30 1.33
C LEU A 438 7.13 23.36 0.39
N ASP A 439 7.32 24.65 0.71
CA ASP A 439 6.78 25.75 -0.07
C ASP A 439 7.76 26.12 -1.18
N THR A 440 7.22 26.37 -2.38
CA THR A 440 8.00 26.80 -3.54
C THR A 440 7.50 28.15 -4.03
N ASP A 441 8.27 29.20 -3.75
CA ASP A 441 8.02 30.53 -4.28
C ASP A 441 8.59 30.60 -5.70
N THR A 442 7.72 30.85 -6.68
CA THR A 442 8.13 31.00 -8.08
C THR A 442 8.12 32.47 -8.46
N THR A 443 9.24 32.97 -8.99
CA THR A 443 9.37 34.32 -9.54
C THR A 443 9.83 34.24 -10.98
N MET A 444 9.00 34.71 -11.90
CA MET A 444 9.38 34.87 -13.30
C MET A 444 10.11 36.19 -13.50
N VAL A 445 11.30 36.14 -14.06
CA VAL A 445 12.15 37.29 -14.34
C VAL A 445 12.34 37.40 -15.84
N GLU A 446 11.95 38.52 -16.41
CA GLU A 446 12.04 38.75 -17.85
C GLU A 446 13.16 39.75 -18.16
N GLY A 447 14.07 39.37 -19.05
CA GLY A 447 15.04 40.30 -19.62
C GLY A 447 14.41 41.22 -20.66
N ALA A 448 15.11 42.33 -20.97
CA ALA A 448 14.72 43.20 -22.07
C ALA A 448 14.97 42.52 -23.44
N TRP A 449 14.20 42.93 -24.45
CA TRP A 449 14.40 42.50 -25.84
C TRP A 449 15.80 42.91 -26.34
N SER A 450 16.44 42.02 -27.09
CA SER A 450 17.74 42.29 -27.72
C SER A 450 17.79 41.78 -29.16
N THR A 451 18.59 42.44 -30.00
CA THR A 451 18.95 41.97 -31.35
C THR A 451 20.11 40.98 -31.32
N SER A 452 20.42 40.39 -30.16
CA SER A 452 21.33 39.27 -30.02
C SER A 452 20.82 38.37 -28.89
N GLU A 453 20.65 37.08 -29.18
CA GLU A 453 20.26 36.08 -28.20
C GLU A 453 21.21 36.07 -26.99
N SER A 454 22.53 36.11 -27.21
CA SER A 454 23.53 36.17 -26.13
C SER A 454 23.34 37.40 -25.23
N ASN A 455 22.98 38.55 -25.80
CA ASN A 455 22.71 39.75 -25.01
C ASN A 455 21.37 39.66 -24.26
N ALA A 456 20.33 39.07 -24.87
CA ALA A 456 19.06 38.81 -24.19
C ALA A 456 19.25 37.89 -22.97
N ILE A 457 20.04 36.82 -23.11
CA ILE A 457 20.40 35.90 -22.01
C ILE A 457 21.15 36.67 -20.90
N LYS A 458 22.16 37.46 -21.24
CA LYS A 458 22.93 38.25 -20.25
C LYS A 458 22.07 39.25 -19.48
N LEU A 459 21.13 39.91 -20.17
CA LEU A 459 20.21 40.87 -19.54
C LEU A 459 19.25 40.16 -18.59
N ALA A 460 18.64 39.05 -19.03
CA ALA A 460 17.78 38.25 -18.17
C ALA A 460 18.54 37.66 -16.96
N ALA A 461 19.79 37.24 -17.14
CA ALA A 461 20.62 36.67 -16.07
C ALA A 461 20.97 37.73 -15.02
N ARG A 462 21.25 38.97 -15.43
CA ARG A 462 21.50 40.09 -14.50
C ARG A 462 20.29 40.36 -13.61
N GLU A 463 19.09 40.42 -14.20
CA GLU A 463 17.85 40.62 -13.43
C GLU A 463 17.60 39.44 -12.48
N ALA A 464 17.82 38.21 -12.96
CA ALA A 464 17.67 37.00 -12.15
C ALA A 464 18.60 37.01 -10.93
N MET A 465 19.88 37.38 -11.12
CA MET A 465 20.83 37.54 -10.01
C MET A 465 20.39 38.60 -9.00
N GLY A 466 19.76 39.68 -9.45
CA GLY A 466 19.18 40.70 -8.56
C GLY A 466 18.06 40.16 -7.67
N VAL A 467 17.21 39.26 -8.19
CA VAL A 467 16.19 38.56 -7.39
C VAL A 467 16.83 37.60 -6.40
N LEU A 468 17.79 36.78 -6.83
CA LEU A 468 18.49 35.83 -5.95
C LEU A 468 19.21 36.53 -4.78
N GLN A 469 19.83 37.68 -5.04
CA GLN A 469 20.45 38.49 -3.98
C GLN A 469 19.43 39.00 -2.96
N ARG A 470 18.24 39.42 -3.40
CA ARG A 470 17.15 39.82 -2.49
C ARG A 470 16.64 38.66 -1.65
N TRP A 471 16.53 37.46 -2.22
CA TRP A 471 16.14 36.26 -1.47
C TRP A 471 17.17 35.87 -0.41
N ASN A 472 18.47 35.96 -0.71
CA ASN A 472 19.54 35.68 0.25
C ASN A 472 19.59 36.71 1.38
N TYR A 473 19.31 37.98 1.10
CA TYR A 473 19.28 39.03 2.12
C TYR A 473 18.18 38.81 3.19
N VAL A 474 17.06 38.20 2.80
CA VAL A 474 15.98 37.86 3.75
C VAL A 474 16.40 36.78 4.74
N HIS A 475 17.32 35.87 4.36
CA HIS A 475 17.82 34.82 5.26
C HIS A 475 18.94 35.28 6.21
N GLN A 476 19.74 36.26 5.83
CA GLN A 476 20.77 36.81 6.73
C GLN A 476 20.20 37.67 7.86
N CYS A 477 18.90 38.01 7.82
CA CYS A 477 18.25 38.86 8.84
C CYS A 477 17.51 38.09 9.95
N SER A 478 17.51 36.75 9.99
CA SER A 478 16.79 35.98 11.02
C SER A 478 17.66 35.34 12.11
N SER A 479 19.00 35.42 12.02
CA SER A 479 19.88 35.17 13.18
C SER A 479 21.22 35.88 13.00
N LEU A 480 21.34 37.06 13.59
CA LEU A 480 22.63 37.71 13.80
C LEU A 480 23.29 37.04 15.00
N ASP A 481 24.08 35.99 14.74
CA ASP A 481 25.31 35.71 15.47
C ASP A 481 26.16 34.69 14.70
N GLY A 482 27.16 35.23 13.98
CA GLY A 482 28.29 34.48 13.44
C GLY A 482 28.07 33.86 12.06
N VAL A 483 28.84 34.33 11.07
CA VAL A 483 29.80 33.52 10.28
C VAL A 483 30.18 34.29 9.02
N SER A 484 31.48 34.54 8.91
CA SER A 484 32.20 34.83 7.68
C SER A 484 32.47 33.53 6.92
N HIS A 485 32.13 33.53 5.62
CA HIS A 485 32.40 32.55 4.55
C HIS A 485 31.23 31.66 4.11
N CYS A 486 30.51 32.13 3.08
CA CYS A 486 29.85 31.26 2.11
C CYS A 486 30.43 31.55 0.72
N GLN A 487 31.16 30.58 0.15
CA GLN A 487 31.50 30.53 -1.27
C GLN A 487 30.31 29.90 -2.02
N PHE A 488 29.88 30.53 -3.11
CA PHE A 488 28.83 30.01 -4.00
C PHE A 488 29.49 29.15 -5.10
N PHE A 489 28.99 27.93 -5.28
CA PHE A 489 29.22 27.07 -6.44
C PHE A 489 27.96 26.99 -7.29
#